data_AF-A0A1C5KXB4-F1
#
_entry.id   AF-A0A1C5KXB4-F1
#
_cell.length_a   1.000
_cell.length_b   1.000
_cell.length_c   1.000
_cell.angle_alpha   90.00
_cell.angle_beta   90.00
_cell.angle_gamma   90.00
#
_symmetry.space_group_name_H-M   'P 1'
#
loop_
_entity.id
_entity.type
_entity.pdbx_description
1 polymer ?
#
loop_
_entity_poly.entity_id
_entity_poly.type
_entity_poly.pdbx_seq_one_letter_code
_entity_poly.pdbx_strand_id
1 'polypeptide(L)'
;MNPYLGNNAKKVKLLSYMISIFCVLCVASSVQVVKKDICTGEELSGIIAGLVLMGLFLWPILRTVRKFICYRRTQKIAGWLSYYEEAEVSFQKLETELGRHVPAQIKYLIRRGYLQNLKIDMEKKCIEIMAPNKQVEEQIYEDRICPYCGANNRTVKGRVSTCEFCGQKI
;
A
#
# COMPACT_ATOMS: atom_id res chain seq x y z
N MET A 1 1.71 -4.70 -13.33
CA MET A 1 1.25 -3.79 -12.27
C MET A 1 0.65 -4.64 -11.17
N ASN A 2 1.06 -4.47 -9.90
CA ASN A 2 0.55 -5.32 -8.81
C ASN A 2 -0.98 -5.12 -8.68
N PRO A 3 -1.79 -6.18 -8.80
CA PRO A 3 -3.25 -6.07 -8.88
C PRO A 3 -3.89 -5.57 -7.57
N TYR A 4 -3.19 -5.69 -6.44
CA TYR A 4 -3.67 -5.28 -5.12
C TYR A 4 -3.46 -3.78 -4.85
N LEU A 5 -2.67 -3.07 -5.67
CA LEU A 5 -2.43 -1.64 -5.52
C LEU A 5 -3.61 -0.83 -6.07
N GLY A 6 -4.22 -0.02 -5.21
CA GLY A 6 -5.27 0.91 -5.59
C GLY A 6 -4.75 2.23 -6.18
N ASN A 7 -5.67 3.03 -6.72
CA ASN A 7 -5.36 4.31 -7.38
C ASN A 7 -4.61 5.32 -6.48
N ASN A 8 -4.78 5.24 -5.16
CA ASN A 8 -4.11 6.12 -4.20
C ASN A 8 -2.73 5.62 -3.77
N ALA A 9 -2.33 4.41 -4.16
CA ALA A 9 -1.01 3.82 -3.86
C ALA A 9 0.12 4.37 -4.75
N LYS A 10 0.05 5.64 -5.12
CA LYS A 10 1.07 6.31 -5.94
C LYS A 10 2.17 6.90 -5.05
N LYS A 11 3.40 6.91 -5.57
CA LYS A 11 4.52 7.59 -4.92
C LYS A 11 4.14 9.05 -4.63
N VAL A 12 4.56 9.53 -3.45
CA VAL A 12 4.41 10.94 -3.09
C VAL A 12 5.21 11.78 -4.10
N LYS A 13 4.59 12.83 -4.64
CA LYS A 13 5.23 13.71 -5.63
C LYS A 13 6.40 14.47 -4.98
N LEU A 14 7.47 14.69 -5.75
CA LEU A 14 8.62 15.49 -5.31
C LEU A 14 8.20 16.87 -4.78
N LEU A 15 7.26 17.53 -5.48
CA LEU A 15 6.70 18.81 -5.05
C LEU A 15 6.12 18.76 -3.62
N SER A 16 5.42 17.67 -3.26
CA SER A 16 4.87 17.52 -1.90
C SER A 16 5.96 17.34 -0.84
N TYR A 17 7.08 16.71 -1.20
CA TYR A 17 8.25 16.67 -0.32
C TYR A 17 8.87 18.06 -0.12
N MET A 18 9.05 18.82 -1.21
CA MET A 18 9.62 20.17 -1.13
C MET A 18 8.77 21.09 -0.26
N ILE A 19 7.44 21.06 -0.43
CA ILE A 19 6.51 21.81 0.40
C ILE A 19 6.63 21.37 1.87
N SER A 20 6.69 20.07 2.14
CA SER A 20 6.83 19.57 3.51
C SER A 20 8.14 20.01 4.15
N ILE A 21 9.26 20.03 3.41
CA ILE A 21 10.56 20.50 3.92
C ILE A 21 10.49 21.99 4.24
N PHE A 22 9.92 22.80 3.34
CA PHE A 22 9.71 24.22 3.57
C PHE A 22 8.85 24.48 4.81
N CYS A 23 7.73 23.76 4.98
CA CYS A 23 6.90 23.87 6.17
C CYS A 23 7.65 23.52 7.46
N VAL A 24 8.54 22.51 7.45
CA VAL A 24 9.37 22.17 8.62
C VAL A 24 10.29 23.33 9.01
N LEU A 25 10.89 24.02 8.04
CA LEU A 25 11.71 25.21 8.31
C LEU A 25 10.87 26.34 8.92
N CYS A 26 9.69 26.63 8.37
CA CYS A 26 8.79 27.66 8.91
C CYS A 26 8.32 27.35 10.34
N VAL A 27 8.03 26.07 10.64
CA VAL A 27 7.72 25.61 12.00
C VAL A 27 8.91 25.86 12.93
N ALA A 28 10.12 25.46 12.53
CA ALA A 28 11.32 25.68 13.35
C ALA A 28 11.56 27.17 13.66
N SER A 29 11.38 28.05 12.66
CA SER A 29 11.47 29.51 12.85
C SER A 29 10.40 30.04 13.81
N SER A 30 9.15 29.58 13.65
CA SER A 30 8.04 30.04 14.50
C SER A 30 8.22 29.61 15.97
N VAL A 31 8.79 28.42 16.22
CA VAL A 31 9.15 27.98 17.59
C VAL A 31 10.17 28.92 18.24
N GLN A 32 11.17 29.37 17.47
CA GLN A 32 12.21 30.28 18.00
C GLN A 32 11.63 31.62 18.42
N VAL A 33 10.73 32.18 17.59
CA VAL A 33 10.04 33.44 17.88
C VAL A 33 9.14 33.28 19.11
N VAL A 34 8.25 32.29 19.12
CA VAL A 34 7.36 32.04 20.26
C VAL A 34 8.12 31.84 21.57
N LYS A 35 9.24 31.10 21.53
CA LYS A 35 10.09 30.92 22.71
C LYS A 35 10.66 32.25 23.22
N LYS A 36 11.12 33.11 22.31
CA LYS A 36 11.64 34.44 22.64
C LYS A 36 10.55 35.31 23.26
N ASP A 37 9.38 35.37 22.65
CA ASP A 37 8.27 36.21 23.10
C ASP A 37 7.79 35.80 24.51
N ILE A 38 7.74 34.48 24.78
CA ILE A 38 7.46 33.94 26.12
C ILE A 38 8.53 34.35 27.15
N CYS A 39 9.82 34.27 26.79
CA CYS A 39 10.91 34.62 27.71
C CYS A 39 11.02 36.13 27.99
N THR A 40 10.59 36.96 27.04
CA THR A 40 10.71 38.43 27.13
C THR A 40 9.47 39.07 27.76
N GLY A 41 8.38 38.30 27.93
CA GLY A 41 7.13 38.79 28.49
C GLY A 41 6.37 39.71 27.53
N GLU A 42 6.44 39.44 26.21
CA GLU A 42 5.72 40.20 25.19
C GLU A 42 4.20 39.94 25.19
N GLU A 43 3.45 40.75 24.41
CA GLU A 43 1.99 40.66 24.33
C GLU A 43 1.50 39.26 23.92
N LEU A 44 0.45 38.78 24.60
CA LEU A 44 -0.24 37.51 24.33
C LEU A 44 -0.66 37.35 22.85
N SER A 45 -0.88 38.47 22.14
CA SER A 45 -1.22 38.52 20.71
C SER A 45 -0.14 37.89 19.83
N GLY A 46 1.14 38.15 20.11
CA GLY A 46 2.29 37.60 19.36
C GLY A 46 2.43 36.08 19.56
N ILE A 47 2.27 35.62 20.80
CA ILE A 47 2.33 34.20 21.16
C ILE A 47 1.20 33.42 20.46
N ILE A 48 -0.03 33.95 20.46
CA ILE A 48 -1.17 33.33 19.79
C ILE A 48 -0.95 33.27 18.28
N ALA A 49 -0.48 34.36 17.66
CA ALA A 49 -0.19 34.39 16.23
C ALA A 49 0.86 33.35 15.84
N GLY A 50 1.94 33.22 16.63
CA GLY A 50 2.97 32.20 16.43
C GLY A 50 2.44 30.77 16.54
N LEU A 51 1.57 30.49 17.52
CA LEU A 51 0.94 29.16 17.67
C LEU A 51 -0.03 28.82 16.52
N VAL A 52 -0.77 29.81 16.00
CA VAL A 52 -1.65 29.61 14.84
C VAL A 52 -0.83 29.29 13.59
N LEU A 53 0.24 30.03 13.33
CA LEU A 53 1.16 29.76 12.21
C LEU A 53 1.80 28.37 12.31
N MET A 54 2.21 27.97 13.51
CA MET A 54 2.72 26.62 13.79
C MET A 54 1.69 25.54 13.41
N GLY A 55 0.44 25.69 13.84
CA GLY A 55 -0.64 24.76 13.51
C GLY A 55 -0.88 24.62 12.00
N LEU A 56 -0.86 25.75 11.27
CA LEU A 56 -1.06 25.78 9.82
C LEU A 56 0.03 25.01 9.06
N PHE A 57 1.31 25.16 9.45
CA PHE A 57 2.42 24.47 8.81
C PHE A 57 2.59 23.01 9.27
N LEU A 58 2.08 22.63 10.44
CA LEU A 58 2.07 21.23 10.89
C LEU A 58 1.16 20.35 10.04
N TRP A 59 0.01 20.85 9.58
CA TRP A 59 -0.94 20.10 8.77
C TRP A 59 -0.35 19.49 7.47
N PRO A 60 0.32 20.25 6.57
CA PRO A 60 0.92 19.70 5.35
C PRO A 60 2.03 18.68 5.64
N ILE A 61 2.80 18.86 6.72
CA ILE A 61 3.82 17.90 7.17
C ILE A 61 3.14 16.58 7.53
N LEU A 62 2.14 16.63 8.43
CA LEU A 62 1.38 15.46 8.86
C LEU A 62 0.71 14.76 7.68
N ARG A 63 0.15 15.52 6.74
CA ARG A 63 -0.46 14.99 5.51
C ARG A 63 0.56 14.20 4.67
N THR A 64 1.77 14.73 4.52
CA THR A 64 2.83 14.12 3.71
C THR A 64 3.37 12.86 4.37
N VAL A 65 3.65 12.92 5.68
CA VAL A 65 4.08 11.77 6.49
C VAL A 65 3.02 10.67 6.47
N ARG A 66 1.74 11.00 6.69
CA ARG A 66 0.64 10.01 6.63
C ARG A 66 0.55 9.33 5.28
N LYS A 67 0.65 10.08 4.17
CA LYS A 67 0.67 9.50 2.82
C LYS A 67 1.86 8.56 2.61
N PHE A 68 3.05 8.97 3.05
CA PHE A 68 4.25 8.15 2.94
C PHE A 68 4.15 6.83 3.72
N ILE A 69 3.64 6.91 4.96
CA ILE A 69 3.40 5.72 5.80
C ILE A 69 2.38 4.80 5.14
N CYS A 70 1.24 5.34 4.66
CA CYS A 70 0.22 4.53 3.96
C CYS A 70 0.81 3.88 2.71
N TYR A 71 1.55 4.63 1.89
CA TYR A 71 2.22 4.12 0.70
C TYR A 71 3.17 2.96 1.03
N ARG A 72 4.07 3.12 1.99
CA ARG A 72 5.02 2.06 2.37
C ARG A 72 4.32 0.81 2.91
N ARG A 73 3.30 0.98 3.76
CA ARG A 73 2.52 -0.14 4.31
C ARG A 73 1.77 -0.88 3.21
N THR A 74 1.14 -0.15 2.29
CA THR A 74 0.48 -0.74 1.13
C THR A 74 1.44 -1.53 0.27
N GLN A 75 2.64 -1.02 -0.01
CA GLN A 75 3.64 -1.76 -0.79
C GLN A 75 4.09 -3.04 -0.08
N LYS A 76 4.30 -3.01 1.25
CA LYS A 76 4.65 -4.21 2.04
C LYS A 76 3.55 -5.26 1.98
N ILE A 77 2.30 -4.87 2.19
CA ILE A 77 1.15 -5.79 2.21
C ILE A 77 0.87 -6.33 0.81
N ALA A 78 0.82 -5.46 -0.20
CA ALA A 78 0.57 -5.87 -1.59
C ALA A 78 1.70 -6.76 -2.14
N GLY A 79 2.95 -6.52 -1.72
CA GLY A 79 4.08 -7.37 -2.06
C GLY A 79 4.01 -8.74 -1.38
N TRP A 80 3.54 -8.83 -0.13
CA TRP A 80 3.32 -10.12 0.51
C TRP A 80 2.16 -10.90 -0.13
N LEU A 81 1.05 -10.22 -0.43
CA LEU A 81 -0.13 -10.82 -1.07
C LEU A 81 0.14 -11.36 -2.49
N SER A 82 1.11 -10.78 -3.21
CA SER A 82 1.46 -11.28 -4.56
C SER A 82 2.14 -12.65 -4.56
N TYR A 83 2.69 -13.08 -3.42
CA TYR A 83 3.27 -14.42 -3.26
C TYR A 83 2.36 -15.40 -2.52
N TYR A 84 1.15 -14.97 -2.11
CA TYR A 84 0.28 -15.79 -1.28
C TYR A 84 -0.64 -16.67 -2.13
N GLU A 85 -0.53 -17.99 -2.04
CA GLU A 85 -1.19 -18.91 -2.99
C GLU A 85 -2.70 -19.09 -2.74
N GLU A 86 -3.16 -19.02 -1.49
CA GLU A 86 -4.55 -19.34 -1.14
C GLU A 86 -5.49 -18.14 -1.39
N ALA A 87 -6.74 -18.41 -1.77
CA ALA A 87 -7.75 -17.37 -2.03
C ALA A 87 -8.27 -16.70 -0.74
N GLU A 88 -8.05 -17.31 0.43
CA GLU A 88 -8.47 -16.79 1.73
C GLU A 88 -7.27 -16.71 2.68
N VAL A 89 -7.18 -15.61 3.44
CA VAL A 89 -6.11 -15.41 4.44
C VAL A 89 -6.72 -15.20 5.81
N SER A 90 -6.41 -16.05 6.78
CA SER A 90 -6.88 -15.86 8.16
C SER A 90 -6.17 -14.68 8.84
N PHE A 91 -6.89 -13.95 9.70
CA PHE A 91 -6.32 -12.81 10.43
C PHE A 91 -5.12 -13.21 11.30
N GLN A 92 -5.14 -14.41 11.88
CA GLN A 92 -4.05 -14.90 12.69
C GLN A 92 -2.76 -15.07 11.87
N LYS A 93 -2.84 -15.63 10.66
CA LYS A 93 -1.69 -15.79 9.76
C LYS A 93 -1.15 -14.43 9.32
N LEU A 94 -2.04 -13.49 8.99
CA LEU A 94 -1.71 -12.10 8.69
C LEU A 94 -0.98 -11.40 9.84
N GLU A 95 -1.43 -11.58 11.08
CA GLU A 95 -0.80 -10.93 12.23
C GLU A 95 0.56 -11.53 12.59
N THR A 96 0.76 -12.83 12.36
CA THR A 96 2.05 -13.50 12.54
C THR A 96 3.09 -13.01 11.53
N GLU A 97 2.73 -12.86 10.26
CA GLU A 97 3.67 -12.53 9.18
C GLU A 97 3.92 -11.02 9.02
N LEU A 98 2.85 -10.21 9.11
CA LEU A 98 2.92 -8.77 8.83
C LEU A 98 2.97 -7.91 10.11
N GLY A 99 2.59 -8.51 11.26
CA GLY A 99 2.59 -7.89 12.58
C GLY A 99 1.20 -7.63 13.17
N ARG A 100 1.16 -7.11 14.40
CA ARG A 100 -0.11 -6.85 15.11
C ARG A 100 -0.98 -5.80 14.43
N HIS A 101 -2.30 -5.97 14.52
CA HIS A 101 -3.32 -5.03 14.00
C HIS A 101 -3.30 -4.82 12.49
N VAL A 102 -2.69 -5.74 11.73
CA VAL A 102 -2.67 -5.70 10.27
C VAL A 102 -4.09 -5.76 9.67
N PRO A 103 -5.04 -6.57 10.16
CA PRO A 103 -6.40 -6.59 9.60
C PRO A 103 -7.10 -5.22 9.65
N ALA A 104 -6.96 -4.49 10.76
CA ALA A 104 -7.48 -3.13 10.90
C ALA A 104 -6.80 -2.14 9.94
N GLN A 105 -5.49 -2.29 9.73
CA GLN A 105 -4.74 -1.47 8.77
C GLN A 105 -5.18 -1.75 7.33
N ILE A 106 -5.39 -3.01 6.96
CA ILE A 106 -5.88 -3.38 5.62
C ILE A 106 -7.27 -2.77 5.39
N LYS A 107 -8.18 -2.89 6.36
CA LYS A 107 -9.50 -2.24 6.32
C LYS A 107 -9.39 -0.73 6.06
N TYR A 108 -8.49 -0.07 6.78
CA TYR A 108 -8.23 1.36 6.60
C TYR A 108 -7.68 1.69 5.19
N LEU A 109 -6.74 0.88 4.68
CA LEU A 109 -6.11 1.10 3.38
C LEU A 109 -7.06 0.82 2.21
N ILE A 110 -7.95 -0.17 2.31
CA ILE A 110 -9.03 -0.42 1.34
C ILE A 110 -9.99 0.77 1.32
N ARG A 111 -10.48 1.22 2.48
CA ARG A 111 -11.37 2.38 2.58
C ARG A 111 -10.77 3.66 2.00
N ARG A 112 -9.45 3.82 2.13
CA ARG A 112 -8.71 4.97 1.57
C ARG A 112 -8.31 4.77 0.10
N GLY A 113 -8.63 3.65 -0.53
CA GLY A 113 -8.32 3.36 -1.94
C GLY A 113 -6.84 3.10 -2.23
N TYR A 114 -6.05 2.72 -1.21
CA TYR A 114 -4.66 2.30 -1.40
C TYR A 114 -4.55 0.81 -1.72
N LEU A 115 -5.43 -0.01 -1.18
CA LEU A 115 -5.55 -1.43 -1.53
C LEU A 115 -6.87 -1.68 -2.26
N GLN A 116 -6.88 -2.64 -3.17
CA GLN A 116 -8.05 -3.07 -3.93
C GLN A 116 -8.02 -4.59 -4.13
N ASN A 117 -9.13 -5.15 -4.64
CA ASN A 117 -9.27 -6.59 -4.90
C ASN A 117 -9.12 -7.47 -3.66
N LEU A 118 -9.54 -6.95 -2.51
CA LEU A 118 -9.56 -7.64 -1.21
C LEU A 118 -10.93 -7.38 -0.57
N LYS A 119 -11.54 -8.42 -0.02
CA LYS A 119 -12.76 -8.32 0.77
C LYS A 119 -12.51 -8.86 2.17
N ILE A 120 -12.90 -8.09 3.18
CA ILE A 120 -12.68 -8.46 4.57
C ILE A 120 -13.97 -9.09 5.10
N ASP A 121 -13.86 -10.34 5.54
CA ASP A 121 -14.92 -11.03 6.27
C ASP A 121 -14.61 -10.97 7.77
N MET A 122 -15.42 -10.21 8.52
CA MET A 122 -15.24 -10.05 9.96
C MET A 122 -15.82 -11.23 10.75
N GLU A 123 -16.76 -12.00 10.17
CA GLU A 123 -17.39 -13.15 10.82
C GLU A 123 -16.43 -14.34 10.80
N LYS A 124 -15.88 -14.63 9.61
CA LYS A 124 -14.86 -15.67 9.43
C LYS A 124 -13.46 -15.26 9.89
N LYS A 125 -13.26 -13.97 10.19
CA LYS A 125 -11.96 -13.36 10.53
C LYS A 125 -10.90 -13.69 9.46
N CYS A 126 -11.27 -13.51 8.20
CA CYS A 126 -10.39 -13.74 7.05
C CYS A 126 -10.50 -12.64 6.00
N ILE A 127 -9.53 -12.60 5.10
CA ILE A 127 -9.50 -11.72 3.94
C ILE A 127 -9.61 -12.60 2.69
N GLU A 128 -10.67 -12.38 1.92
CA GLU A 128 -10.88 -12.99 0.61
C GLU A 128 -10.11 -12.19 -0.44
N ILE A 129 -9.23 -12.87 -1.18
CA ILE A 129 -8.44 -12.31 -2.26
C ILE A 129 -9.24 -12.46 -3.56
N MET A 130 -9.60 -11.34 -4.18
CA MET A 130 -10.46 -11.33 -5.38
C MET A 130 -9.68 -11.22 -6.68
N ALA A 131 -8.39 -10.85 -6.64
CA ALA A 131 -7.57 -10.78 -7.84
C ALA A 131 -6.98 -12.16 -8.18
N PRO A 132 -6.91 -12.53 -9.47
CA PRO A 132 -6.12 -13.69 -9.89
C PRO A 132 -4.65 -13.42 -9.56
N ASN A 133 -4.02 -14.36 -8.86
CA ASN A 133 -2.65 -14.19 -8.42
C ASN A 133 -1.69 -14.45 -9.59
N LYS A 134 -1.50 -13.44 -10.45
CA LYS A 134 -0.74 -13.56 -11.70
C LYS A 134 0.65 -14.18 -11.53
N GLN A 135 1.34 -13.96 -10.41
CA GLN A 135 2.67 -14.54 -10.18
C GLN A 135 2.59 -16.04 -9.82
N VAL A 136 1.57 -16.46 -9.09
CA VAL A 136 1.31 -17.88 -8.83
C VAL A 136 0.88 -18.57 -10.14
N GLU A 137 0.04 -17.91 -10.93
CA GLU A 137 -0.28 -18.40 -12.28
C GLU A 137 0.97 -18.52 -13.18
N GLU A 138 1.88 -17.54 -13.20
CA GLU A 138 3.12 -17.62 -13.98
C GLU A 138 4.14 -18.62 -13.43
N GLN A 139 4.07 -18.96 -12.13
CA GLN A 139 4.91 -19.99 -11.51
C GLN A 139 4.38 -21.40 -11.74
N ILE A 140 3.07 -21.57 -11.83
CA ILE A 140 2.42 -22.87 -12.02
C ILE A 140 2.24 -23.16 -13.51
N TYR A 141 1.92 -22.16 -14.33
CA TYR A 141 1.55 -22.34 -15.73
C TYR A 141 2.58 -21.73 -16.68
N GLU A 142 2.77 -22.38 -17.84
CA GLU A 142 3.54 -21.90 -18.97
C GLU A 142 2.79 -22.10 -20.28
N ASP A 143 2.99 -21.16 -21.19
CA ASP A 143 2.45 -21.23 -22.54
C ASP A 143 3.37 -22.12 -23.38
N ARG A 144 2.85 -23.27 -23.81
CA ARG A 144 3.53 -24.21 -24.71
C ARG A 144 2.81 -24.24 -26.06
N ILE A 145 3.59 -24.06 -27.12
CA ILE A 145 3.11 -24.25 -28.48
C ILE A 145 3.06 -25.75 -28.76
N CYS A 146 1.90 -26.24 -29.19
CA CYS A 146 1.75 -27.64 -29.58
C CYS A 146 2.55 -27.91 -30.87
N PRO A 147 3.47 -28.91 -30.90
CA PRO A 147 4.26 -29.20 -32.08
C PRO A 147 3.43 -29.80 -33.24
N TYR A 148 2.22 -30.29 -32.97
CA TYR A 148 1.37 -30.94 -33.96
C TYR A 148 0.40 -29.99 -34.65
N CYS A 149 -0.27 -29.10 -33.90
CA CYS A 149 -1.27 -28.19 -34.47
C CYS A 149 -0.85 -26.70 -34.41
N GLY A 150 0.29 -26.38 -33.80
CA GLY A 150 0.76 -25.00 -33.65
C GLY A 150 -0.05 -24.15 -32.67
N ALA A 151 -1.06 -24.71 -32.01
CA ALA A 151 -1.88 -23.97 -31.06
C ALA A 151 -1.10 -23.67 -29.77
N ASN A 152 -1.33 -22.48 -29.21
CA ASN A 152 -0.76 -22.09 -27.92
C ASN A 152 -1.63 -22.67 -26.79
N ASN A 153 -1.04 -23.49 -25.92
CA ASN A 153 -1.73 -24.14 -24.80
C ASN A 153 -1.14 -23.67 -23.48
N ARG A 154 -2.00 -23.35 -22.51
CA ARG A 154 -1.57 -23.00 -21.16
C ARG A 154 -1.45 -24.27 -20.33
N THR A 155 -0.22 -24.67 -20.02
CA THR A 155 0.11 -25.98 -19.41
C THR A 155 0.74 -25.80 -18.02
N VAL A 156 0.62 -26.79 -17.14
CA VAL A 156 1.29 -26.74 -15.83
C VAL A 156 2.77 -27.07 -16.01
N LYS A 157 3.67 -26.20 -15.52
CA LYS A 157 5.12 -26.39 -15.60
C LYS A 157 5.54 -27.75 -15.06
N GLY A 158 6.33 -28.48 -15.85
CA GLY A 158 6.87 -29.78 -15.47
C GLY A 158 5.88 -30.96 -15.51
N ARG A 159 4.62 -30.75 -15.95
CA ARG A 159 3.65 -31.83 -16.17
C ARG A 159 3.40 -32.05 -17.65
N VAL A 160 3.34 -33.33 -18.06
CA VAL A 160 2.84 -33.71 -19.38
C VAL A 160 1.37 -33.29 -19.45
N SER A 161 1.06 -32.44 -20.40
CA SER A 161 -0.25 -31.87 -20.60
C SER A 161 -0.82 -32.38 -21.92
N THR A 162 -2.10 -32.15 -22.18
CA THR A 162 -2.75 -32.53 -23.44
C THR A 162 -3.19 -31.26 -24.15
N CYS A 163 -2.93 -31.17 -25.44
CA CYS A 163 -3.35 -30.02 -26.23
C CYS A 163 -4.88 -29.94 -26.25
N GLU A 164 -5.42 -28.78 -25.85
CA GLU A 164 -6.86 -28.52 -25.81
C GLU A 164 -7.49 -28.56 -27.20
N PHE A 165 -6.70 -28.35 -28.26
CA PHE A 165 -7.17 -28.24 -29.64
C PHE A 165 -7.12 -29.57 -30.39
N CYS A 166 -6.01 -30.33 -30.28
CA CYS A 166 -5.81 -31.56 -31.06
C CYS A 166 -5.75 -32.83 -30.21
N GLY A 167 -5.84 -32.73 -28.88
CA GLY A 167 -5.83 -33.87 -27.98
C GLY A 167 -4.49 -34.61 -27.87
N GLN A 168 -3.43 -34.10 -28.49
CA GLN A 168 -2.10 -34.70 -28.42
C GLN A 168 -1.32 -34.26 -27.19
N LYS A 169 -0.42 -35.11 -26.68
CA LYS A 169 0.39 -34.81 -25.48
C LYS A 169 1.50 -33.80 -25.78
N ILE A 170 1.75 -32.89 -24.82
CA ILE A 170 2.70 -31.76 -24.85
C ILE A 170 3.42 -31.56 -23.51
#